data_AF-A0A7Y4T6F8-F1
#
_entry.id   AF-A0A7Y4T6F8-F1
#
_cell.length_a   1.000
_cell.length_b   1.000
_cell.length_c   1.000
_cell.angle_alpha   90.00
_cell.angle_beta   90.00
_cell.angle_gamma   90.00
#
_symmetry.space_group_name_H-M   'P 1'
#
loop_
_entity.id
_entity.type
_entity.pdbx_description
1 polymer ?
#
loop_
_entity_poly.entity_id
_entity_poly.type
_entity_poly.pdbx_seq_one_letter_code
_entity_poly.pdbx_strand_id
1 'polypeptide(L)'
;MVVVPKAAAAYFAIAFAIAFVLGTLRVLFVAPRVGELGAVLIEVPIMLAVSWLVCSWVLSRIAVPASIGARLVMGAVAFTLLMAAEFALGVYGFGMTAGEIVSSFARLPGQLGLSGQVGFALMPVLRLFVR
;
A
#
# COMPACT_ATOMS: atom_id res chain seq x y z
N MET A 1 -24.10 1.42 -3.25
CA MET A 1 -22.99 1.14 -2.31
C MET A 1 -22.06 0.00 -2.74
N VAL A 2 -22.50 -0.97 -3.56
CA VAL A 2 -21.72 -2.18 -3.97
C VAL A 2 -20.43 -1.87 -4.77
N VAL A 3 -20.30 -0.66 -5.31
CA VAL A 3 -19.16 -0.27 -6.16
C VAL A 3 -17.88 -0.02 -5.34
N VAL A 4 -17.99 0.45 -4.10
CA VAL A 4 -16.84 0.85 -3.28
C VAL A 4 -15.98 -0.37 -2.86
N PRO A 5 -16.55 -1.48 -2.34
CA PRO A 5 -15.75 -2.65 -2.00
C PRO A 5 -15.03 -3.26 -3.22
N LYS A 6 -15.70 -3.29 -4.39
CA LYS A 6 -15.09 -3.78 -5.63
C LYS A 6 -13.91 -2.92 -6.06
N ALA A 7 -14.06 -1.59 -6.01
CA ALA A 7 -12.98 -0.67 -6.32
C ALA A 7 -11.81 -0.78 -5.34
N ALA A 8 -12.10 -0.88 -4.04
CA ALA A 8 -11.10 -1.05 -3.00
C ALA A 8 -10.31 -2.35 -3.19
N ALA A 9 -11.01 -3.47 -3.45
CA ALA A 9 -10.36 -4.76 -3.69
C ALA A 9 -9.50 -4.75 -4.96
N ALA A 10 -9.96 -4.16 -6.06
CA ALA A 10 -9.17 -4.03 -7.28
C ALA A 10 -7.93 -3.13 -7.08
N TYR A 11 -8.11 -2.01 -6.37
CA TYR A 11 -7.03 -1.08 -6.04
C TYR A 11 -5.97 -1.77 -5.17
N PHE A 12 -6.39 -2.42 -4.09
CA PHE A 12 -5.53 -3.23 -3.24
C PHE A 12 -4.80 -4.32 -4.03
N ALA A 13 -5.52 -5.16 -4.77
CA ALA A 13 -4.93 -6.33 -5.41
C ALA A 13 -3.83 -5.95 -6.42
N ILE A 14 -4.06 -4.93 -7.24
CA ILE A 14 -3.08 -4.48 -8.23
C ILE A 14 -1.89 -3.82 -7.55
N ALA A 15 -2.14 -2.90 -6.61
CA ALA A 15 -1.08 -2.20 -5.90
C ALA A 15 -0.23 -3.18 -5.07
N PHE A 16 -0.85 -4.11 -4.35
CA PHE A 16 -0.19 -5.15 -3.57
C PHE A 16 0.67 -6.08 -4.44
N ALA A 17 0.15 -6.52 -5.60
CA ALA A 17 0.93 -7.37 -6.49
C ALA A 17 2.20 -6.67 -7.00
N ILE A 18 2.09 -5.40 -7.42
CA ILE A 18 3.24 -4.61 -7.85
C ILE A 18 4.18 -4.37 -6.66
N ALA A 19 3.63 -4.01 -5.50
CA ALA A 19 4.42 -3.73 -4.31
C ALA A 19 5.16 -4.97 -3.79
N PHE A 20 4.56 -6.15 -3.86
CA PHE A 20 5.20 -7.40 -3.49
C PHE A 20 6.41 -7.72 -4.38
N VAL A 21 6.27 -7.53 -5.70
CA VAL A 21 7.37 -7.69 -6.65
C VAL A 21 8.48 -6.69 -6.38
N LEU A 22 8.15 -5.40 -6.23
CA LEU A 22 9.13 -4.34 -5.93
C LEU A 22 9.81 -4.57 -4.58
N GLY A 23 9.07 -4.95 -3.55
CA GLY A 23 9.60 -5.27 -2.22
C GLY A 23 10.56 -6.45 -2.24
N THR A 24 10.25 -7.48 -3.04
CA THR A 24 11.16 -8.62 -3.27
C THR A 24 12.45 -8.15 -3.93
N LEU A 25 12.37 -7.35 -4.99
CA LEU A 25 13.55 -6.78 -5.65
C LEU A 25 14.35 -5.88 -4.71
N ARG A 26 13.66 -5.09 -3.88
CA ARG A 26 14.29 -4.22 -2.88
C ARG A 26 15.11 -5.04 -1.90
N VAL A 27 14.54 -6.08 -1.30
CA VAL A 27 15.22 -6.91 -0.30
C VAL A 27 16.40 -7.67 -0.92
N LEU A 28 16.23 -8.24 -2.11
CA LEU A 28 17.27 -9.07 -2.73
C LEU A 28 18.42 -8.27 -3.37
N PHE A 29 18.13 -7.10 -3.95
CA PHE A 29 19.11 -6.36 -4.75
C PHE A 29 19.44 -4.98 -4.18
N VAL A 30 18.48 -4.25 -3.61
CA VAL A 30 18.71 -2.86 -3.20
C VAL A 30 19.27 -2.79 -1.78
N ALA A 31 18.61 -3.47 -0.83
CA ALA A 31 19.00 -3.46 0.58
C ALA A 31 20.45 -3.91 0.85
N PRO A 32 21.02 -4.91 0.14
CA PRO A 32 22.44 -5.27 0.34
C PRO A 32 23.43 -4.19 -0.10
N ARG A 33 23.00 -3.24 -0.94
CA ARG A 33 23.87 -2.18 -1.51
C ARG A 33 23.78 -0.86 -0.77
N VAL A 34 22.58 -0.48 -0.32
CA VAL A 34 22.31 0.84 0.29
C VAL A 34 21.77 0.75 1.73
N GLY A 35 21.70 -0.46 2.28
CA GLY A 35 21.10 -0.72 3.59
C GLY A 35 19.56 -0.72 3.57
N GLU A 36 18.95 -1.23 4.64
CA GLU A 36 17.49 -1.36 4.76
C GLU A 36 16.78 0.00 4.70
N LEU A 37 17.27 0.98 5.46
CA LEU A 37 16.68 2.32 5.51
C LEU A 37 16.77 3.05 4.16
N GLY A 38 17.93 3.02 3.51
CA GLY A 38 18.13 3.65 2.20
C GLY A 38 17.25 3.01 1.14
N ALA A 39 17.09 1.69 1.18
CA ALA A 39 16.21 0.96 0.28
C ALA A 39 14.74 1.35 0.45
N VAL A 40 14.26 1.50 1.70
CA VAL A 40 12.88 1.95 1.98
C VAL A 40 12.66 3.40 1.52
N LEU A 41 13.62 4.30 1.75
CA LEU A 41 13.53 5.70 1.30
C LEU A 41 13.38 5.83 -0.22
N ILE A 42 14.01 4.95 -0.99
CA ILE A 42 13.88 4.90 -2.45
C ILE A 42 12.53 4.28 -2.85
N GLU A 43 12.09 3.25 -2.14
CA GLU A 43 10.88 2.50 -2.49
C GLU A 43 9.60 3.29 -2.21
N VAL A 44 9.49 3.97 -1.07
CA VAL A 44 8.28 4.72 -0.67
C VAL A 44 7.78 5.67 -1.78
N PRO A 45 8.58 6.57 -2.38
CA PRO A 45 8.10 7.46 -3.43
C PRO A 45 7.68 6.70 -4.70
N ILE A 46 8.35 5.61 -5.05
CA ILE A 46 7.98 4.76 -6.19
C ILE A 46 6.63 4.09 -5.92
N MET A 47 6.43 3.54 -4.73
CA MET A 47 5.17 2.91 -4.33
C MET A 47 4.01 3.90 -4.33
N LEU A 48 4.24 5.13 -3.85
CA LEU A 48 3.21 6.19 -3.88
C LEU A 48 2.85 6.59 -5.32
N ALA A 49 3.84 6.70 -6.22
CA ALA A 49 3.60 6.97 -7.63
C ALA A 49 2.82 5.84 -8.31
N VAL A 50 3.19 4.58 -8.06
CA VAL A 50 2.45 3.40 -8.54
C VAL A 50 1.02 3.43 -8.00
N SER A 51 0.86 3.66 -6.70
CA SER A 51 -0.45 3.75 -6.04
C SER A 51 -1.33 4.82 -6.67
N TRP A 52 -0.77 5.98 -6.99
CA TRP A 52 -1.47 7.04 -7.71
C TRP A 52 -1.97 6.60 -9.08
N LEU A 53 -1.12 5.95 -9.87
CA LEU A 53 -1.46 5.46 -11.21
C LEU A 53 -2.53 4.37 -11.16
N VAL A 54 -2.37 3.39 -10.26
CA VAL A 54 -3.35 2.31 -10.07
C VAL A 54 -4.69 2.89 -9.58
N CYS A 55 -4.66 3.80 -8.61
CA CYS A 55 -5.87 4.47 -8.12
C CYS A 55 -6.58 5.19 -9.27
N SER A 56 -5.85 5.97 -10.07
CA SER A 56 -6.37 6.68 -11.24
C SER A 56 -7.03 5.72 -12.23
N TRP A 57 -6.36 4.62 -12.54
CA TRP A 57 -6.87 3.61 -13.44
C TRP A 57 -8.15 2.97 -12.90
N VAL A 58 -8.18 2.55 -11.62
CA VAL A 58 -9.37 1.95 -10.99
C VAL A 58 -10.56 2.91 -11.03
N LEU A 59 -10.34 4.19 -10.72
CA LEU A 59 -11.38 5.20 -10.71
C LEU A 59 -11.91 5.54 -12.11
N SER A 60 -11.10 5.33 -13.16
CA SER A 60 -11.55 5.45 -14.55
C SER A 60 -12.39 4.26 -15.01
N ARG A 61 -12.22 3.08 -14.41
CA ARG A 61 -12.91 1.83 -14.77
C ARG A 61 -14.14 1.55 -13.91
N ILE A 62 -14.14 2.04 -12.67
CA ILE A 62 -15.16 1.78 -11.68
C ILE A 62 -15.69 3.12 -11.18
N ALA A 63 -16.98 3.36 -11.42
CA ALA A 63 -17.66 4.61 -11.11
C ALA A 63 -17.87 4.80 -9.59
N VAL A 64 -16.79 5.00 -8.84
CA VAL A 64 -16.83 5.40 -7.43
C VAL A 64 -17.27 6.87 -7.35
N PRO A 65 -18.28 7.22 -6.53
CA PRO A 65 -18.71 8.60 -6.39
C PRO A 65 -17.54 9.56 -6.11
N ALA A 66 -17.58 10.74 -6.72
CA ALA A 66 -16.61 11.81 -6.49
C ALA A 66 -16.93 12.56 -5.18
N SER A 67 -17.09 11.83 -4.08
CA SER A 67 -17.34 12.37 -2.74
C SER A 67 -16.26 11.91 -1.78
N ILE A 68 -15.88 12.79 -0.84
CA ILE A 68 -14.85 12.51 0.17
C ILE A 68 -15.17 11.22 0.92
N GLY A 69 -16.43 11.04 1.36
CA GLY A 69 -16.85 9.84 2.09
C GLY A 69 -16.66 8.54 1.29
N ALA A 70 -17.06 8.50 0.02
CA ALA A 70 -16.90 7.29 -0.79
C ALA A 70 -15.42 6.95 -1.05
N ARG A 71 -14.58 7.98 -1.24
CA ARG A 71 -13.14 7.82 -1.47
C ARG A 71 -12.40 7.43 -0.20
N LEU A 72 -12.79 7.96 0.97
CA LEU A 72 -12.27 7.54 2.26
C LEU A 72 -12.60 6.07 2.55
N VAL A 73 -13.85 5.65 2.32
CA VAL A 73 -14.23 4.24 2.52
C VAL A 73 -13.45 3.33 1.56
N MET A 74 -13.28 3.73 0.30
CA MET A 74 -12.45 2.98 -0.66
C MET A 74 -11.01 2.82 -0.14
N GLY A 75 -10.39 3.92 0.29
CA GLY A 75 -9.03 3.93 0.82
C GLY A 75 -8.87 3.11 2.09
N ALA A 76 -9.79 3.26 3.04
CA ALA A 76 -9.80 2.52 4.30
C ALA A 76 -9.96 1.01 4.10
N VAL A 77 -10.87 0.59 3.23
CA VAL A 77 -11.03 -0.85 2.91
C VAL A 77 -9.77 -1.39 2.23
N ALA A 78 -9.20 -0.67 1.28
CA ALA A 78 -7.98 -1.09 0.61
C ALA A 78 -6.79 -1.17 1.60
N PHE A 79 -6.67 -0.22 2.53
CA PHE A 79 -5.66 -0.24 3.58
C PHE A 79 -5.83 -1.42 4.52
N THR A 80 -7.05 -1.73 4.97
CA THR A 80 -7.30 -2.90 5.82
C THR A 80 -6.93 -4.19 5.11
N LEU A 81 -7.27 -4.33 3.82
CA LEU A 81 -6.85 -5.49 3.01
C LEU A 81 -5.33 -5.57 2.88
N LEU A 82 -4.66 -4.43 2.68
CA LEU A 82 -3.21 -4.34 2.61
C LEU A 82 -2.54 -4.81 3.90
N MET A 83 -2.96 -4.27 5.05
CA MET A 83 -2.45 -4.65 6.36
C MET A 83 -2.69 -6.14 6.66
N ALA A 84 -3.87 -6.66 6.32
CA ALA A 84 -4.19 -8.07 6.49
C ALA A 84 -3.28 -8.97 5.62
N ALA A 85 -3.02 -8.57 4.38
CA ALA A 85 -2.14 -9.29 3.47
C ALA A 85 -0.68 -9.26 3.93
N GLU A 86 -0.19 -8.12 4.42
CA GLU A 86 1.16 -8.01 4.98
C GLU A 86 1.32 -8.84 6.26
N PHE A 87 0.33 -8.80 7.15
CA PHE A 87 0.34 -9.62 8.35
C PHE A 87 0.35 -11.11 7.99
N ALA A 88 -0.52 -11.53 7.06
CA ALA A 88 -0.55 -12.91 6.58
C ALA A 88 0.77 -13.32 5.92
N LEU A 89 1.38 -12.45 5.12
CA LEU A 89 2.67 -12.72 4.49
C LEU A 89 3.80 -12.80 5.52
N GLY A 90 3.78 -11.95 6.55
CA GLY A 90 4.73 -12.01 7.67
C GLY A 90 4.66 -13.35 8.40
N VAL A 91 3.46 -13.76 8.79
CA VAL A 91 3.25 -15.02 9.53
C VAL A 91 3.50 -16.25 8.66
N TYR A 92 2.82 -16.34 7.51
CA TYR A 92 2.81 -17.56 6.70
C TYR A 92 3.92 -17.60 5.63
N GLY A 93 4.37 -16.45 5.14
CA GLY A 93 5.42 -16.35 4.12
C GLY A 93 6.83 -16.26 4.71
N PHE A 94 7.00 -15.55 5.83
CA PHE A 94 8.31 -15.32 6.46
C PHE A 94 8.48 -15.97 7.84
N GLY A 95 7.45 -16.67 8.35
CA GLY A 95 7.53 -17.37 9.63
C GLY A 95 7.61 -16.45 10.85
N MET A 96 7.23 -15.18 10.71
CA MET A 96 7.28 -14.20 11.80
C MET A 96 6.13 -14.42 12.78
N THR A 97 6.39 -14.18 14.06
CA THR A 97 5.36 -14.08 15.09
C THR A 97 4.62 -12.74 15.02
N ALA A 98 3.40 -12.68 15.58
CA ALA A 98 2.66 -11.42 15.68
C ALA A 98 3.45 -10.34 16.45
N GLY A 99 4.19 -10.73 17.48
CA GLY A 99 5.05 -9.81 18.25
C GLY A 99 6.20 -9.24 17.41
N GLU A 100 6.83 -10.05 16.56
CA GLU A 100 7.90 -9.59 15.67
C GLU A 100 7.37 -8.62 14.61
N ILE A 101 6.18 -8.88 14.06
CA ILE A 101 5.52 -7.97 13.11
C ILE A 101 5.28 -6.62 13.78
N VAL A 102 4.69 -6.60 14.99
CA VAL A 102 4.47 -5.36 15.74
C VAL A 102 5.78 -4.64 16.05
N SER A 103 6.82 -5.38 16.43
CA SER A 103 8.16 -4.82 16.69
C SER A 103 8.79 -4.18 15.45
N SER A 104 8.45 -4.68 14.25
CA SER A 104 8.99 -4.14 13.00
C SER A 104 8.49 -2.73 12.72
N PHE A 105 7.23 -2.43 13.07
CA PHE A 105 6.65 -1.10 12.94
C PHE A 105 7.25 -0.08 13.93
N ALA A 106 7.85 -0.54 15.04
CA ALA A 106 8.54 0.33 15.98
C ALA A 106 9.87 0.86 15.43
N ARG A 107 10.47 0.18 14.44
CA ARG A 107 11.74 0.58 13.82
C ARG A 107 11.51 1.62 12.72
N LEU A 108 12.50 2.49 12.51
CA LEU A 108 12.42 3.59 11.55
C LEU A 108 12.04 3.15 10.12
N PRO A 109 12.58 2.04 9.55
CA PRO A 109 12.14 1.55 8.25
C PRO A 109 10.66 1.14 8.23
N GLY A 110 10.17 0.52 9.31
CA GLY A 110 8.76 0.14 9.44
C GLY A 110 7.82 1.33 9.56
N GLN A 111 8.23 2.40 10.27
CA GLN A 111 7.48 3.65 10.36
C GLN A 111 7.39 4.34 8.99
N LEU A 112 8.48 4.36 8.22
CA LEU A 112 8.48 4.89 6.85
C LEU A 112 7.58 4.08 5.93
N GLY A 113 7.63 2.74 6.01
CA GLY A 113 6.72 1.86 5.28
C GLY A 113 5.25 2.16 5.60
N LEU A 114 4.91 2.24 6.89
CA LEU A 114 3.56 2.59 7.36
C LEU A 114 3.10 3.97 6.86
N SER A 115 4.01 4.95 6.83
CA SER A 115 3.70 6.27 6.26
C SER A 115 3.33 6.18 4.77
N GLY A 116 4.02 5.33 4.02
CA GLY A 116 3.70 5.02 2.62
C GLY A 116 2.33 4.36 2.48
N GLN A 117 1.96 3.43 3.36
CA GLN A 117 0.65 2.76 3.36
C GLN A 117 -0.49 3.74 3.69
N VAL A 118 -0.27 4.66 4.63
CA VAL A 118 -1.22 5.76 4.89
C VAL A 118 -1.35 6.64 3.64
N GLY A 119 -0.24 6.98 2.97
CA GLY A 119 -0.26 7.68 1.69
C GLY A 119 -1.09 6.94 0.63
N PHE A 120 -0.88 5.63 0.47
CA PHE A 120 -1.65 4.74 -0.40
C PHE A 120 -3.16 4.82 -0.10
N ALA A 121 -3.54 4.79 1.18
CA ALA A 121 -4.92 4.86 1.63
C ALA A 121 -5.59 6.21 1.28
N LEU A 122 -4.81 7.29 1.27
CA LEU A 122 -5.29 8.65 0.98
C LEU A 122 -5.39 8.97 -0.52
N MET A 123 -4.75 8.19 -1.40
CA MET A 123 -4.76 8.44 -2.85
C MET A 123 -6.17 8.66 -3.45
N PRO A 124 -7.21 7.87 -3.11
CA PRO A 124 -8.54 8.08 -3.68
C PRO A 124 -9.14 9.46 -3.34
N VAL A 125 -8.81 10.00 -2.16
CA VAL A 125 -9.25 11.32 -1.70
C VAL A 125 -8.41 12.40 -2.35
N LEU A 126 -7.09 12.23 -2.41
CA LEU A 126 -6.19 13.17 -3.08
C LEU A 126 -6.53 13.36 -4.57
N ARG A 127 -7.04 12.32 -5.24
CA ARG A 127 -7.55 12.41 -6.62
C ARG A 127 -8.78 13.30 -6.80
N LEU A 128 -9.47 13.70 -5.73
CA LEU A 128 -10.54 14.70 -5.82
C LEU A 128 -9.97 16.12 -6.03
N PHE A 129 -8.74 16.36 -5.56
CA PHE A 129 -8.11 17.69 -5.56
C PHE A 129 -7.12 17.88 -6.71
N VAL A 130 -6.67 16.80 -7.34
CA VAL A 130 -5.72 16.83 -8.45
C VAL A 130 -6.39 16.19 -9.68
N ARG A 131 -6.66 17.01 -10.69
CA ARG A 131 -7.26 16.57 -11.97
C ARG A 131 -6.22 15.84 -12.81
#